data_AF-A0A7J6QBC9-F1
#
_entry.id   AF-A0A7J6QBC9-F1
#
_cell.length_a   1.000
_cell.length_b   1.000
_cell.length_c   1.000
_cell.angle_alpha   90.00
_cell.angle_beta   90.00
_cell.angle_gamma   90.00
#
_symmetry.space_group_name_H-M   'P 1'
#
loop_
_entity.id
_entity.type
_entity.pdbx_description
1 polymer ?
#
loop_
_entity_poly.entity_id
_entity_poly.type
_entity_poly.pdbx_seq_one_letter_code
_entity_poly.pdbx_strand_id
1 'polypeptide(L)'
;AVTGLVDRVYEEAILDSRLRSFFEKNKAKIQSIKKKMSQYICGLIGGPVKYDEADLQPVHYAMNITNYHFDSILELFRGCLIAEKVDRPIVRDFLKALQPVRKLVTTGFTLRSELAKRNLEKGRDQLFRKLGESDGIIALIDKLFGILVTDPRVKDFFENQKEAKVNAIKKGITTVLVETWGGPKTYQGREIANIHREVGLNDYHFDAFLADLQKALMGGGADEQLIDEVMVTVEPLRQGVLGRKDNDATQLAHKEGVALVERLGGDLNLESVVESLYERCQEDTRIKYFFDKGKSKARQVRIKMYQLLSGLFGGPVQYDTANLKPAHYSMNIRDYHFDTVLQLAQEVMGSMSLNGDAIDDALQIMNMVRPDITTGCSVRTELARRQGQVHGHDFLFSSLGGAEGVEGFVHRLFEVIGLDRRVSMFFDSEKVKAMKPSLVDYLTMVLGGPAGYAGRPLEDIHAFLSINDFFFDCFLDDAQKALRDVGLDAAETIDCVLVSLDFQRPKVLKHFYEERGFVYA
;
A
#
# COMPACT_ATOMS: atom_id res chain seq x y z
N ALA A 1 20.20 -18.65 14.98
CA ALA A 1 19.18 -17.60 14.87
C ALA A 1 19.48 -16.67 13.69
N VAL A 2 20.47 -15.77 13.78
CA VAL A 2 20.79 -14.78 12.72
C VAL A 2 20.96 -15.38 11.32
N THR A 3 21.73 -16.47 11.18
CA THR A 3 21.90 -17.13 9.87
C THR A 3 20.58 -17.63 9.30
N GLY A 4 19.73 -18.24 10.13
CA GLY A 4 18.40 -18.70 9.71
C GLY A 4 17.45 -17.56 9.34
N LEU A 5 17.54 -16.42 10.03
CA LEU A 5 16.82 -15.19 9.68
C LEU A 5 17.26 -14.69 8.29
N VAL A 6 18.57 -14.60 8.05
CA VAL A 6 19.13 -14.16 6.77
C VAL A 6 18.76 -15.11 5.64
N ASP A 7 18.75 -16.42 5.91
CA ASP A 7 18.31 -17.42 4.94
C ASP A 7 16.87 -17.20 4.50
N ARG A 8 15.95 -17.03 5.46
CA ARG A 8 14.53 -16.73 5.20
C ARG A 8 14.32 -15.41 4.47
N VAL A 9 14.99 -14.34 4.90
CA VAL A 9 14.88 -13.03 4.24
C VAL A 9 15.36 -13.14 2.79
N TYR A 10 16.40 -13.92 2.51
CA TYR A 10 16.86 -14.15 1.13
C TYR A 10 15.83 -14.94 0.31
N GLU A 11 15.21 -15.96 0.89
CA GLU A 11 14.16 -16.75 0.23
C GLU A 11 12.95 -15.88 -0.13
N GLU A 12 12.48 -15.06 0.82
CA GLU A 12 11.40 -14.09 0.59
C GLU A 12 11.80 -13.01 -0.43
N ALA A 13 13.05 -12.53 -0.40
CA ALA A 13 13.53 -11.51 -1.34
C ALA A 13 13.62 -12.02 -2.79
N ILE A 14 13.78 -13.33 -3.02
CA ILE A 14 13.69 -13.92 -4.37
C ILE A 14 12.23 -13.93 -4.87
N LEU A 15 11.26 -14.02 -3.98
CA LEU A 15 9.83 -14.04 -4.33
C LEU A 15 9.25 -12.62 -4.43
N ASP A 16 9.83 -11.65 -3.73
CA ASP A 16 9.41 -10.26 -3.75
C ASP A 16 9.78 -9.57 -5.07
N SER A 17 8.77 -9.18 -5.85
CA SER A 17 8.97 -8.50 -7.14
C SER A 17 9.78 -7.20 -7.05
N ARG A 18 9.88 -6.56 -5.89
CA ARG A 18 10.63 -5.30 -5.68
C ARG A 18 12.11 -5.54 -5.46
N LEU A 19 12.49 -6.76 -5.09
CA LEU A 19 13.86 -7.11 -4.68
C LEU A 19 14.49 -8.21 -5.53
N ARG A 20 13.67 -9.07 -6.13
CA ARG A 20 14.08 -10.27 -6.86
C ARG A 20 15.23 -10.03 -7.85
N SER A 21 15.19 -8.93 -8.58
CA SER A 21 16.20 -8.53 -9.58
C SER A 21 17.63 -8.44 -9.01
N PHE A 22 17.77 -8.11 -7.72
CA PHE A 22 19.04 -7.99 -7.00
C PHE A 22 19.50 -9.33 -6.40
N PHE A 23 18.57 -10.22 -6.07
CA PHE A 23 18.85 -11.47 -5.35
C PHE A 23 18.95 -12.71 -6.27
N GLU A 24 18.41 -12.66 -7.49
CA GLU A 24 18.41 -13.80 -8.43
C GLU A 24 19.72 -13.96 -9.23
N LYS A 25 20.43 -12.85 -9.49
CA LYS A 25 21.60 -12.80 -10.41
C LYS A 25 22.85 -13.52 -9.88
N ASN A 26 22.91 -13.79 -8.58
CA ASN A 26 24.13 -14.16 -7.88
C ASN A 26 24.16 -15.61 -7.35
N LYS A 27 23.57 -16.58 -8.08
CA LYS A 27 23.47 -18.00 -7.65
C LYS A 27 24.80 -18.60 -7.13
N ALA A 28 25.92 -18.28 -7.76
CA ALA A 28 27.25 -18.76 -7.34
C ALA A 28 27.81 -18.06 -6.08
N LYS A 29 27.32 -16.86 -5.74
CA LYS A 29 27.80 -16.03 -4.61
C LYS A 29 26.81 -15.98 -3.44
N ILE A 30 25.63 -16.58 -3.57
CA ILE A 30 24.55 -16.55 -2.55
C ILE A 30 25.09 -16.87 -1.15
N GLN A 31 25.83 -17.97 -1.02
CA GLN A 31 26.35 -18.41 0.28
C GLN A 31 27.33 -17.38 0.88
N SER A 32 28.16 -16.74 0.05
CA SER A 32 29.05 -15.68 0.50
C SER A 32 28.29 -14.41 0.91
N ILE A 33 27.24 -14.05 0.19
CA ILE A 33 26.42 -12.86 0.48
C ILE A 33 25.65 -13.07 1.79
N LYS A 34 24.97 -14.21 1.94
CA LYS A 34 24.27 -14.61 3.17
C LYS A 34 25.20 -14.63 4.37
N LYS A 35 26.42 -15.16 4.20
CA LYS A 35 27.46 -15.13 5.25
C LYS A 35 27.79 -13.69 5.65
N LYS A 36 28.13 -12.82 4.70
CA LYS A 36 28.48 -11.41 4.97
C LYS A 36 27.33 -10.64 5.63
N MET A 37 26.10 -10.82 5.16
CA MET A 37 24.91 -10.20 5.76
C MET A 37 24.67 -10.70 7.19
N SER A 38 24.88 -12.01 7.44
CA SER A 38 24.81 -12.58 8.80
C SER A 38 25.89 -12.02 9.72
N GLN A 39 27.11 -11.83 9.21
CA GLN A 39 28.22 -11.22 9.97
C GLN A 39 27.88 -9.78 10.33
N TYR A 40 27.35 -9.01 9.38
CA TYR A 40 26.92 -7.63 9.62
C TYR A 40 25.84 -7.55 10.70
N ILE A 41 24.77 -8.33 10.55
CA ILE A 41 23.66 -8.35 11.51
C ILE A 41 24.12 -8.84 12.88
N CYS A 42 24.99 -9.85 12.93
CA CYS A 42 25.54 -10.35 14.18
C CYS A 42 26.35 -9.27 14.91
N GLY A 43 27.18 -8.51 14.21
CA GLY A 43 27.91 -7.38 14.78
C GLY A 43 26.98 -6.26 15.24
N LEU A 44 25.95 -5.96 14.45
CA LEU A 44 24.97 -4.90 14.74
C LEU A 44 24.23 -5.13 16.06
N ILE A 45 23.90 -6.38 16.38
CA ILE A 45 23.21 -6.74 17.63
C ILE A 45 24.15 -7.05 18.79
N GLY A 46 25.45 -6.71 18.67
CA GLY A 46 26.44 -6.89 19.74
C GLY A 46 27.08 -8.28 19.82
N GLY A 47 26.98 -9.07 18.76
CA GLY A 47 27.63 -10.37 18.66
C GLY A 47 29.16 -10.29 18.44
N PRO A 48 29.88 -11.42 18.56
CA PRO A 48 31.34 -11.45 18.54
C PRO A 48 31.94 -11.23 17.14
N VAL A 49 31.12 -11.32 16.10
CA VAL A 49 31.56 -11.23 14.70
C VAL A 49 31.37 -9.80 14.21
N LYS A 50 32.45 -9.16 13.78
CA LYS A 50 32.41 -7.81 13.21
C LYS A 50 32.44 -7.86 11.70
N TYR A 51 31.73 -6.92 11.09
CA TYR A 51 31.75 -6.64 9.66
C TYR A 51 32.18 -5.18 9.50
N ASP A 52 33.06 -4.90 8.54
CA ASP A 52 33.51 -3.53 8.29
C ASP A 52 32.45 -2.77 7.48
N GLU A 53 31.89 -1.72 8.07
CA GLU A 53 30.90 -0.88 7.38
C GLU A 53 31.47 -0.17 6.15
N ALA A 54 32.79 0.03 6.09
CA ALA A 54 33.47 0.58 4.92
C ALA A 54 33.29 -0.30 3.66
N ASP A 55 33.04 -1.60 3.84
CA ASP A 55 32.80 -2.52 2.72
C ASP A 55 31.39 -2.42 2.14
N LEU A 56 30.42 -1.81 2.85
CA LEU A 56 29.03 -1.76 2.40
C LEU A 56 28.85 -0.81 1.21
N GLN A 57 29.48 0.35 1.24
CA GLN A 57 29.27 1.36 0.20
C GLN A 57 29.84 0.92 -1.16
N PRO A 58 31.10 0.45 -1.29
CA PRO A 58 31.67 0.06 -2.59
C PRO A 58 30.91 -1.08 -3.28
N VAL A 59 30.42 -2.06 -2.51
CA VAL A 59 29.74 -3.23 -3.09
C VAL A 59 28.31 -2.94 -3.55
N HIS A 60 27.64 -1.94 -2.95
CA HIS A 60 26.28 -1.54 -3.33
C HIS A 60 26.25 -0.33 -4.27
N TYR A 61 27.36 0.39 -4.44
CA TYR A 61 27.44 1.63 -5.21
C TYR A 61 26.87 1.50 -6.63
N ALA A 62 27.23 0.43 -7.35
CA ALA A 62 26.78 0.18 -8.72
C ALA A 62 25.38 -0.47 -8.82
N MET A 63 24.76 -0.85 -7.71
CA MET A 63 23.56 -1.70 -7.70
C MET A 63 22.24 -0.94 -7.88
N ASN A 64 22.24 0.39 -8.06
CA ASN A 64 21.02 1.21 -8.25
C ASN A 64 19.94 0.97 -7.17
N ILE A 65 20.36 0.71 -5.93
CA ILE A 65 19.43 0.48 -4.83
C ILE A 65 18.87 1.83 -4.36
N THR A 66 17.55 1.98 -4.43
CA THR A 66 16.84 3.20 -4.03
C THR A 66 16.38 3.10 -2.57
N ASN A 67 15.87 4.20 -2.00
CA ASN A 67 15.23 4.16 -0.69
C ASN A 67 14.05 3.18 -0.66
N TYR A 68 13.28 3.10 -1.75
CA TYR A 68 12.17 2.16 -1.90
C TYR A 68 12.61 0.70 -1.78
N HIS A 69 13.73 0.32 -2.44
CA HIS A 69 14.30 -1.02 -2.30
C HIS A 69 14.80 -1.28 -0.87
N PHE A 70 15.42 -0.28 -0.24
CA PHE A 70 15.86 -0.40 1.15
C PHE A 70 14.71 -0.56 2.14
N ASP A 71 13.59 0.14 1.94
CA ASP A 71 12.39 -0.02 2.76
C ASP A 71 11.77 -1.41 2.58
N SER A 72 11.77 -1.92 1.34
CA SER A 72 11.25 -3.25 1.03
C SER A 72 12.04 -4.36 1.75
N ILE A 73 13.37 -4.26 1.85
CA ILE A 73 14.16 -5.26 2.60
C ILE A 73 13.91 -5.18 4.13
N LEU A 74 13.68 -3.98 4.67
CA LEU A 74 13.32 -3.81 6.08
C LEU A 74 11.96 -4.42 6.40
N GLU A 75 11.00 -4.32 5.47
CA GLU A 75 9.70 -4.99 5.59
C GLU A 75 9.85 -6.52 5.65
N LEU A 76 10.73 -7.10 4.82
CA LEU A 76 11.02 -8.54 4.88
C LEU A 76 11.66 -8.94 6.21
N PHE A 77 12.65 -8.18 6.70
CA PHE A 77 13.24 -8.42 8.01
C PHE A 77 12.19 -8.39 9.13
N ARG A 78 11.30 -7.39 9.10
CA ARG A 78 10.19 -7.28 10.05
C ARG A 78 9.27 -8.50 9.98
N GLY A 79 8.89 -8.91 8.77
CA GLY A 79 8.03 -10.06 8.53
C GLY A 79 8.63 -11.37 9.07
N CYS A 80 9.90 -11.64 8.77
CA CYS A 80 10.59 -12.83 9.24
C CYS A 80 10.76 -12.85 10.77
N LEU A 81 11.13 -11.72 11.38
CA LEU A 81 11.29 -11.63 12.84
C LEU A 81 9.95 -11.81 13.60
N ILE A 82 8.86 -11.26 13.06
CA ILE A 82 7.51 -11.46 13.61
C ILE A 82 7.11 -12.94 13.49
N ALA A 83 7.37 -13.58 12.34
CA ALA A 83 7.10 -15.00 12.14
C ALA A 83 7.90 -15.90 13.11
N GLU A 84 9.10 -15.46 13.51
CA GLU A 84 9.93 -16.11 14.52
C GLU A 84 9.52 -15.79 15.98
N LYS A 85 8.42 -15.05 16.18
CA LYS A 85 7.90 -14.64 17.49
C LYS A 85 8.90 -13.79 18.30
N VAL A 86 9.72 -12.99 17.62
CA VAL A 86 10.59 -12.00 18.29
C VAL A 86 9.73 -10.84 18.78
N ASP A 87 9.97 -10.41 20.03
CA ASP A 87 9.19 -9.34 20.67
C ASP A 87 9.20 -8.03 19.87
N ARG A 88 8.03 -7.41 19.74
CA ARG A 88 7.83 -6.20 18.92
C ARG A 88 8.78 -5.03 19.26
N PRO A 89 9.11 -4.74 20.53
CA PRO A 89 10.13 -3.74 20.86
C PRO A 89 11.52 -4.09 20.31
N ILE A 90 11.91 -5.36 20.40
CA ILE A 90 13.19 -5.85 19.87
C ILE A 90 13.22 -5.72 18.34
N VAL A 91 12.13 -6.08 17.66
CA VAL A 91 12.00 -5.90 16.20
C VAL A 91 12.12 -4.43 15.81
N ARG A 92 11.45 -3.52 16.52
CA ARG A 92 11.55 -2.07 16.27
C ARG A 92 12.99 -1.59 16.46
N ASP A 93 13.64 -1.99 17.55
CA ASP A 93 14.99 -1.53 17.87
C ASP A 93 16.01 -2.10 16.87
N PHE A 94 15.81 -3.34 16.41
CA PHE A 94 16.58 -3.96 15.32
C PHE A 94 16.44 -3.19 13.99
N LEU A 95 15.21 -2.88 13.56
CA LEU A 95 14.97 -2.12 12.33
C LEU A 95 15.54 -0.70 12.44
N LYS A 96 15.46 -0.09 13.62
CA LYS A 96 16.08 1.22 13.90
C LYS A 96 17.60 1.14 13.80
N ALA A 97 18.21 0.05 14.28
CA ALA A 97 19.65 -0.17 14.18
C ALA A 97 20.13 -0.37 12.72
N LEU A 98 19.26 -0.83 11.81
CA LEU A 98 19.58 -0.92 10.38
C LEU A 98 19.46 0.42 9.63
N GLN A 99 18.73 1.42 10.15
CA GLN A 99 18.54 2.71 9.45
C GLN A 99 19.84 3.45 9.10
N PRO A 100 20.88 3.50 9.95
CA PRO A 100 22.16 4.14 9.61
C PRO A 100 22.85 3.56 8.36
N VAL A 101 22.56 2.30 8.02
CA VAL A 101 23.09 1.62 6.83
C VAL A 101 22.46 2.12 5.54
N ARG A 102 21.25 2.70 5.62
CA ARG A 102 20.50 3.19 4.45
C ARG A 102 21.39 4.03 3.56
N LYS A 103 22.05 5.04 4.13
CA LYS A 103 22.96 5.92 3.37
C LYS A 103 24.05 5.12 2.68
N LEU A 104 24.68 4.14 3.32
CA LEU A 104 25.77 3.36 2.72
C LEU A 104 25.31 2.51 1.54
N VAL A 105 24.10 1.95 1.63
CA VAL A 105 23.52 1.08 0.59
C VAL A 105 22.92 1.88 -0.56
N THR A 106 22.29 3.03 -0.28
CA THR A 106 21.64 3.87 -1.31
C THR A 106 22.56 4.95 -1.88
N THR A 107 23.72 5.22 -1.28
CA THR A 107 24.70 6.26 -1.71
C THR A 107 24.93 6.25 -3.21
N GLY A 108 25.11 5.07 -3.81
CA GLY A 108 25.37 4.96 -5.24
C GLY A 108 24.27 5.58 -6.09
N PHE A 109 23.01 5.26 -5.81
CA PHE A 109 21.87 5.88 -6.47
C PHE A 109 21.78 7.36 -6.10
N THR A 110 21.82 7.72 -4.82
CA THR A 110 21.64 9.10 -4.35
C THR A 110 22.68 10.08 -4.91
N LEU A 111 23.96 9.72 -4.93
CA LEU A 111 25.02 10.57 -5.50
C LEU A 111 24.90 10.71 -7.00
N ARG A 112 24.62 9.61 -7.72
CA ARG A 112 24.43 9.65 -9.18
C ARG A 112 23.18 10.45 -9.54
N SER A 113 22.10 10.33 -8.77
CA SER A 113 20.90 11.15 -8.91
C SER A 113 21.17 12.64 -8.71
N GLU A 114 21.93 13.01 -7.67
CA GLU A 114 22.29 14.40 -7.38
C GLU A 114 23.25 14.98 -8.44
N LEU A 115 24.24 14.21 -8.91
CA LEU A 115 25.17 14.62 -9.97
C LEU A 115 24.44 14.79 -11.31
N ALA A 116 23.56 13.86 -11.65
CA ALA A 116 22.72 13.95 -12.85
C ALA A 116 21.75 15.14 -12.77
N LYS A 117 21.16 15.41 -11.60
CA LYS A 117 20.31 16.59 -11.38
C LYS A 117 21.08 17.90 -11.62
N ARG A 118 22.30 18.00 -11.09
CA ARG A 118 23.20 19.15 -11.34
C ARG A 118 23.67 19.26 -12.79
N ASN A 119 23.78 18.14 -13.50
CA ASN A 119 24.10 18.14 -14.93
C ASN A 119 22.86 18.49 -15.80
N LEU A 120 21.65 18.11 -15.37
CA LEU A 120 20.39 18.51 -15.99
C LEU A 120 20.13 20.02 -15.84
N GLU A 121 20.54 20.63 -14.72
CA GLU A 121 20.54 22.09 -14.49
C GLU A 121 21.48 22.84 -15.46
N LYS A 122 22.47 22.16 -16.06
CA LYS A 122 23.39 22.70 -17.07
C LYS A 122 22.89 22.55 -18.52
N GLY A 123 21.71 21.94 -18.73
CA GLY A 123 21.04 21.80 -20.02
C GLY A 123 20.83 20.33 -20.44
N ARG A 124 19.55 19.90 -20.57
CA ARG A 124 19.17 18.52 -20.95
C ARG A 124 19.68 18.13 -22.34
N ASP A 125 19.76 19.07 -23.26
CA ASP A 125 20.21 18.94 -24.65
C ASP A 125 21.62 18.34 -24.80
N GLN A 126 22.45 18.42 -23.76
CA GLN A 126 23.77 17.81 -23.75
C GLN A 126 23.70 16.28 -23.77
N LEU A 127 22.74 15.67 -23.08
CA LEU A 127 22.60 14.21 -23.03
C LEU A 127 22.10 13.66 -24.37
N PHE A 128 21.15 14.36 -25.01
CA PHE A 128 20.73 14.07 -26.38
C PHE A 128 21.91 14.10 -27.37
N ARG A 129 22.80 15.10 -27.31
CA ARG A 129 24.00 15.15 -28.17
C ARG A 129 25.00 14.04 -27.85
N LYS A 130 25.29 13.77 -26.56
CA LYS A 130 26.21 12.71 -26.12
C LYS A 130 25.76 11.31 -26.58
N LEU A 131 24.45 11.09 -26.66
CA LEU A 131 23.87 9.83 -27.13
C LEU A 131 23.76 9.72 -28.66
N GLY A 132 24.36 10.64 -29.41
CA GLY A 132 24.33 10.63 -30.88
C GLY A 132 23.01 11.11 -31.47
N GLU A 133 22.30 11.99 -30.74
CA GLU A 133 21.05 12.61 -31.16
C GLU A 133 19.97 11.58 -31.54
N SER A 134 19.13 11.85 -32.55
CA SER A 134 18.05 10.92 -32.93
C SER A 134 18.58 9.57 -33.40
N ASP A 135 19.64 9.55 -34.20
CA ASP A 135 20.14 8.32 -34.82
C ASP A 135 20.83 7.41 -33.80
N GLY A 136 21.59 7.99 -32.86
CA GLY A 136 22.21 7.24 -31.79
C GLY A 136 21.20 6.68 -30.79
N ILE A 137 20.12 7.42 -30.48
CA ILE A 137 19.02 6.89 -29.64
C ILE A 137 18.26 5.78 -30.37
N ILE A 138 18.01 5.90 -31.67
CA ILE A 138 17.40 4.81 -32.47
C ILE A 138 18.28 3.56 -32.41
N ALA A 139 19.59 3.70 -32.64
CA ALA A 139 20.52 2.59 -32.57
C ALA A 139 20.58 1.94 -31.18
N LEU A 140 20.52 2.75 -30.11
CA LEU A 140 20.42 2.27 -28.74
C LEU A 140 19.14 1.45 -28.52
N ILE A 141 17.99 1.94 -28.99
CA ILE A 141 16.71 1.25 -28.87
C ILE A 141 16.70 -0.06 -29.67
N ASP A 142 17.25 -0.08 -30.88
CA ASP A 142 17.36 -1.31 -31.65
C ASP A 142 18.21 -2.37 -30.95
N LYS A 143 19.34 -1.95 -30.37
CA LYS A 143 20.20 -2.82 -29.57
C LYS A 143 19.50 -3.31 -28.32
N LEU A 144 18.81 -2.44 -27.60
CA LEU A 144 18.02 -2.79 -26.42
C LEU A 144 16.95 -3.83 -26.76
N PHE A 145 16.19 -3.65 -27.84
CA PHE A 145 15.18 -4.63 -28.24
C PHE A 145 15.79 -5.98 -28.63
N GLY A 146 16.98 -6.00 -29.23
CA GLY A 146 17.73 -7.24 -29.44
C GLY A 146 18.02 -8.01 -28.14
N ILE A 147 18.19 -7.30 -27.02
CA ILE A 147 18.37 -7.90 -25.69
C ILE A 147 17.01 -8.30 -25.10
N LEU A 148 16.02 -7.39 -25.07
CA LEU A 148 14.71 -7.61 -24.45
C LEU A 148 13.98 -8.84 -24.99
N VAL A 149 14.03 -9.09 -26.31
CA VAL A 149 13.36 -10.25 -26.93
C VAL A 149 14.02 -11.59 -26.59
N THR A 150 15.23 -11.56 -26.01
CA THR A 150 15.95 -12.75 -25.54
C THR A 150 15.97 -12.89 -24.03
N ASP A 151 15.58 -11.85 -23.29
CA ASP A 151 15.62 -11.87 -21.82
C ASP A 151 14.39 -12.61 -21.26
N PRO A 152 14.58 -13.76 -20.58
CA PRO A 152 13.47 -14.55 -20.04
C PRO A 152 12.60 -13.83 -19.02
N ARG A 153 13.04 -12.68 -18.48
CA ARG A 153 12.31 -11.88 -17.49
C ARG A 153 11.26 -10.97 -18.13
N VAL A 154 11.42 -10.64 -19.42
CA VAL A 154 10.58 -9.64 -20.11
C VAL A 154 10.19 -10.03 -21.56
N LYS A 155 10.80 -11.06 -22.14
CA LYS A 155 10.53 -11.48 -23.53
C LYS A 155 9.05 -11.75 -23.80
N ASP A 156 8.33 -12.33 -22.83
CA ASP A 156 6.93 -12.75 -22.97
C ASP A 156 5.99 -11.55 -23.24
N PHE A 157 6.37 -10.33 -22.84
CA PHE A 157 5.61 -9.10 -23.17
C PHE A 157 5.66 -8.73 -24.66
N PHE A 158 6.65 -9.26 -25.38
CA PHE A 158 6.88 -9.01 -26.80
C PHE A 158 6.60 -10.23 -27.68
N GLU A 159 6.41 -11.41 -27.09
CA GLU A 159 6.06 -12.64 -27.80
C GLU A 159 4.70 -12.48 -28.53
N ASN A 160 4.60 -13.08 -29.71
CA ASN A 160 3.41 -13.07 -30.57
C ASN A 160 2.94 -11.70 -31.08
N GLN A 161 3.74 -10.64 -30.91
CA GLN A 161 3.44 -9.34 -31.50
C GLN A 161 3.89 -9.28 -32.97
N LYS A 162 3.03 -8.74 -33.84
CA LYS A 162 3.40 -8.48 -35.24
C LYS A 162 4.60 -7.53 -35.29
N GLU A 163 5.50 -7.71 -36.25
CA GLU A 163 6.69 -6.85 -36.46
C GLU A 163 6.32 -5.35 -36.50
N ALA A 164 5.21 -5.02 -37.16
CA ALA A 164 4.67 -3.66 -37.20
C ALA A 164 4.36 -3.07 -35.81
N LYS A 165 3.89 -3.90 -34.86
CA LYS A 165 3.58 -3.47 -33.49
C LYS A 165 4.86 -3.30 -32.67
N VAL A 166 5.86 -4.18 -32.82
CA VAL A 166 7.17 -4.02 -32.18
C VAL A 166 7.85 -2.73 -32.67
N ASN A 167 7.80 -2.45 -33.97
CA ASN A 167 8.34 -1.20 -34.53
C ASN A 167 7.59 0.04 -34.02
N ALA A 168 6.29 -0.05 -33.80
CA ALA A 168 5.52 1.03 -33.17
C ALA A 168 5.95 1.27 -31.71
N ILE A 169 6.21 0.21 -30.94
CA ILE A 169 6.71 0.32 -29.56
C ILE A 169 8.10 0.96 -29.55
N LYS A 170 9.03 0.49 -30.39
CA LYS A 170 10.37 1.08 -30.55
C LYS A 170 10.29 2.57 -30.84
N LYS A 171 9.42 2.98 -31.77
CA LYS A 171 9.21 4.39 -32.12
C LYS A 171 8.64 5.20 -30.94
N GLY A 172 7.71 4.63 -30.19
CA GLY A 172 7.14 5.24 -28.99
C GLY A 172 8.21 5.50 -27.92
N ILE A 173 8.98 4.47 -27.55
CA ILE A 173 10.06 4.58 -26.55
C ILE A 173 11.12 5.57 -27.03
N THR A 174 11.54 5.50 -28.29
CA THR A 174 12.49 6.45 -28.88
C THR A 174 12.01 7.89 -28.72
N THR A 175 10.72 8.15 -28.95
CA THR A 175 10.16 9.51 -28.85
C THR A 175 10.16 9.99 -27.40
N VAL A 176 9.76 9.16 -26.44
CA VAL A 176 9.79 9.49 -25.01
C VAL A 176 11.21 9.79 -24.54
N LEU A 177 12.20 8.98 -24.95
CA LEU A 177 13.59 9.18 -24.53
C LEU A 177 14.23 10.39 -25.21
N VAL A 178 13.93 10.65 -26.48
CA VAL A 178 14.36 11.88 -27.16
C VAL A 178 13.83 13.11 -26.42
N GLU A 179 12.56 13.13 -26.04
CA GLU A 179 12.01 14.23 -25.23
C GLU A 179 12.68 14.32 -23.85
N THR A 180 12.82 13.19 -23.17
CA THR A 180 13.43 13.11 -21.82
C THR A 180 14.84 13.72 -21.81
N TRP A 181 15.60 13.50 -22.87
CA TRP A 181 16.98 13.98 -23.00
C TRP A 181 17.10 15.31 -23.77
N GLY A 182 16.00 16.03 -23.99
CA GLY A 182 16.03 17.39 -24.53
C GLY A 182 16.19 17.49 -26.06
N GLY A 183 15.85 16.43 -26.79
CA GLY A 183 15.79 16.45 -28.24
C GLY A 183 14.52 17.14 -28.77
N PRO A 184 14.43 17.38 -30.10
CA PRO A 184 13.42 18.25 -30.70
C PRO A 184 12.02 17.63 -30.83
N LYS A 185 11.86 16.35 -30.47
CA LYS A 185 10.59 15.62 -30.61
C LYS A 185 9.86 15.59 -29.27
N THR A 186 8.57 15.89 -29.29
CA THR A 186 7.67 15.77 -28.15
C THR A 186 6.79 14.53 -28.32
N TYR A 187 6.60 13.77 -27.24
CA TYR A 187 5.70 12.64 -27.20
C TYR A 187 4.24 13.13 -27.16
N GLN A 188 3.50 12.87 -28.24
CA GLN A 188 2.06 13.18 -28.36
C GLN A 188 1.20 11.91 -28.29
N GLY A 189 1.75 10.81 -27.79
CA GLY A 189 1.07 9.53 -27.70
C GLY A 189 0.07 9.44 -26.55
N ARG A 190 -0.55 8.26 -26.40
CA ARG A 190 -1.40 7.96 -25.24
C ARG A 190 -0.58 8.07 -23.95
N GLU A 191 -1.23 8.47 -22.86
CA GLU A 191 -0.59 8.52 -21.54
C GLU A 191 0.14 7.20 -21.22
N ILE A 192 1.40 7.30 -20.76
CA ILE A 192 2.28 6.15 -20.54
C ILE A 192 1.65 5.14 -19.56
N ALA A 193 0.99 5.61 -18.50
CA ALA A 193 0.29 4.76 -17.55
C ALA A 193 -0.85 3.95 -18.21
N ASN A 194 -1.60 4.57 -19.10
CA ASN A 194 -2.73 3.93 -19.78
C ASN A 194 -2.28 2.88 -20.79
N ILE A 195 -1.10 3.07 -21.40
CA ILE A 195 -0.50 2.08 -22.31
C ILE A 195 -0.14 0.79 -21.55
N HIS A 196 0.35 0.92 -20.32
CA HIS A 196 0.90 -0.20 -19.56
C HIS A 196 -0.09 -0.84 -18.57
N ARG A 197 -1.27 -0.22 -18.35
CA ARG A 197 -2.30 -0.65 -17.39
C ARG A 197 -2.68 -2.13 -17.50
N GLU A 198 -2.88 -2.61 -18.73
CA GLU A 198 -3.33 -4.00 -18.99
C GLU A 198 -2.16 -4.95 -19.30
N VAL A 199 -0.92 -4.45 -19.25
CA VAL A 199 0.28 -5.24 -19.60
C VAL A 199 0.75 -6.11 -18.44
N GLY A 200 0.40 -5.75 -17.19
CA GLY A 200 0.81 -6.50 -16.00
C GLY A 200 2.28 -6.29 -15.60
N LEU A 201 2.84 -5.13 -15.92
CA LEU A 201 4.19 -4.76 -15.50
C LEU A 201 4.25 -4.55 -13.98
N ASN A 202 5.41 -4.85 -13.40
CA ASN A 202 5.71 -4.64 -11.98
C ASN A 202 7.18 -4.18 -11.83
N ASP A 203 7.63 -3.95 -10.59
CA ASP A 203 9.01 -3.50 -10.31
C ASP A 203 10.07 -4.42 -10.91
N TYR A 204 9.85 -5.73 -10.82
CA TYR A 204 10.78 -6.74 -11.34
C TYR A 204 10.97 -6.59 -12.86
N HIS A 205 9.89 -6.36 -13.60
CA HIS A 205 9.95 -6.14 -15.05
C HIS A 205 10.66 -4.83 -15.41
N PHE A 206 10.43 -3.76 -14.65
CA PHE A 206 11.08 -2.47 -14.90
C PHE A 206 12.58 -2.50 -14.55
N ASP A 207 12.97 -3.18 -13.47
CA ASP A 207 14.38 -3.41 -13.13
C ASP A 207 15.10 -4.26 -14.18
N ALA A 208 14.39 -5.26 -14.75
CA ALA A 208 14.91 -6.05 -15.84
C ALA A 208 15.18 -5.18 -17.07
N PHE A 209 14.24 -4.29 -17.42
CA PHE A 209 14.39 -3.31 -18.48
C PHE A 209 15.59 -2.37 -18.26
N LEU A 210 15.76 -1.79 -17.07
CA LEU A 210 16.91 -0.93 -16.77
C LEU A 210 18.24 -1.67 -16.87
N ALA A 211 18.29 -2.92 -16.40
CA ALA A 211 19.48 -3.75 -16.54
C ALA A 211 19.82 -4.05 -18.01
N ASP A 212 18.82 -4.24 -18.86
CA ASP A 212 19.04 -4.47 -20.30
C ASP A 212 19.40 -3.19 -21.04
N LEU A 213 18.84 -2.04 -20.64
CA LEU A 213 19.25 -0.72 -21.13
C LEU A 213 20.72 -0.45 -20.79
N GLN A 214 21.15 -0.76 -19.56
CA GLN A 214 22.56 -0.67 -19.16
C GLN A 214 23.46 -1.55 -20.05
N LYS A 215 23.08 -2.81 -20.31
CA LYS A 215 23.83 -3.70 -21.21
C LYS A 215 23.87 -3.16 -22.64
N ALA A 216 22.79 -2.58 -23.15
CA ALA A 216 22.73 -1.99 -24.47
C ALA A 216 23.73 -0.83 -24.60
N LEU A 217 23.76 0.07 -23.61
CA LEU A 217 24.70 1.20 -23.54
C LEU A 217 26.16 0.71 -23.45
N MET A 218 26.46 -0.22 -22.55
CA MET A 218 27.80 -0.80 -22.40
C MET A 218 28.28 -1.44 -23.70
N GLY A 219 27.42 -2.25 -24.34
CA GLY A 219 27.76 -2.87 -25.61
C GLY A 219 27.91 -1.84 -26.74
N GLY A 220 27.29 -0.67 -26.61
CA GLY A 220 27.42 0.47 -27.54
C GLY A 220 28.68 1.31 -27.32
N GLY A 221 29.50 0.98 -26.30
CA GLY A 221 30.72 1.71 -25.98
C GLY A 221 30.51 2.97 -25.16
N ALA A 222 29.34 3.15 -24.54
CA ALA A 222 29.10 4.25 -23.60
C ALA A 222 30.02 4.10 -22.38
N ASP A 223 30.60 5.22 -21.94
CA ASP A 223 31.38 5.25 -20.69
C ASP A 223 30.48 5.16 -19.45
N GLU A 224 31.07 4.88 -18.29
CA GLU A 224 30.36 4.69 -17.04
C GLU A 224 29.56 5.92 -16.61
N GLN A 225 30.09 7.13 -16.88
CA GLN A 225 29.41 8.38 -16.57
C GLN A 225 28.14 8.56 -17.41
N LEU A 226 28.22 8.28 -18.72
CA LEU A 226 27.08 8.36 -19.63
C LEU A 226 26.01 7.33 -19.28
N ILE A 227 26.42 6.11 -18.93
CA ILE A 227 25.52 5.06 -18.47
C ILE A 227 24.76 5.53 -17.22
N ASP A 228 25.46 6.08 -16.24
CA ASP A 228 24.86 6.58 -15.01
C ASP A 228 23.88 7.74 -15.25
N GLU A 229 24.25 8.70 -16.11
CA GLU A 229 23.37 9.82 -16.52
C GLU A 229 22.06 9.29 -17.16
N VAL A 230 22.15 8.25 -17.99
CA VAL A 230 20.97 7.61 -18.60
C VAL A 230 20.14 6.84 -17.57
N MET A 231 20.75 6.02 -16.71
CA MET A 231 20.01 5.23 -15.71
C MET A 231 19.18 6.12 -14.79
N VAL A 232 19.76 7.21 -14.30
CA VAL A 232 19.07 8.15 -13.41
C VAL A 232 17.90 8.85 -14.10
N THR A 233 18.06 9.25 -15.36
CA THR A 233 17.01 10.01 -16.06
C THR A 233 15.82 9.14 -16.46
N VAL A 234 16.05 7.83 -16.62
CA VAL A 234 14.99 6.86 -16.94
C VAL A 234 14.27 6.35 -15.69
N GLU A 235 14.91 6.29 -14.53
CA GLU A 235 14.30 5.78 -13.29
C GLU A 235 12.97 6.47 -12.90
N PRO A 236 12.82 7.81 -12.97
CA PRO A 236 11.52 8.46 -12.70
C PRO A 236 10.37 7.98 -13.59
N LEU A 237 10.66 7.55 -14.83
CA LEU A 237 9.64 7.02 -15.74
C LEU A 237 8.97 5.74 -15.18
N ARG A 238 9.57 5.07 -14.20
CA ARG A 238 9.01 3.90 -13.50
C ARG A 238 7.59 4.15 -13.03
N GLN A 239 7.34 5.32 -12.44
CA GLN A 239 6.04 5.60 -11.84
C GLN A 239 4.97 5.67 -12.93
N GLY A 240 5.22 6.45 -13.98
CA GLY A 240 4.35 6.52 -15.15
C GLY A 240 4.16 5.17 -15.86
N VAL A 241 5.21 4.35 -16.00
CA VAL A 241 5.12 3.02 -16.64
C VAL A 241 4.36 2.01 -15.79
N LEU A 242 4.51 2.05 -14.46
CA LEU A 242 3.82 1.14 -13.55
C LEU A 242 2.42 1.65 -13.15
N GLY A 243 1.95 2.75 -13.75
CA GLY A 243 0.66 3.35 -13.43
C GLY A 243 0.59 3.88 -11.99
N ARG A 244 1.74 4.07 -11.35
CA ARG A 244 1.87 4.73 -10.06
C ARG A 244 1.93 6.20 -10.37
N LYS A 245 0.87 6.95 -10.05
CA LYS A 245 0.87 8.39 -10.34
C LYS A 245 2.06 9.03 -9.64
N ASP A 246 3.00 9.50 -10.45
CA ASP A 246 4.13 10.34 -10.06
C ASP A 246 3.61 11.77 -9.85
N ASN A 247 2.64 11.90 -8.95
CA ASN A 247 2.24 13.19 -8.48
C ASN A 247 3.08 13.41 -7.24
N ASP A 248 4.27 13.97 -7.42
CA ASP A 248 4.99 14.59 -6.31
C ASP A 248 3.95 15.48 -5.63
N ALA A 249 3.53 15.14 -4.40
CA ALA A 249 2.44 15.82 -3.69
C ALA A 249 2.68 17.35 -3.74
N THR A 250 3.95 17.73 -3.73
CA THR A 250 4.50 19.06 -3.90
C THR A 250 4.09 19.77 -5.21
N GLN A 251 4.08 19.07 -6.36
CA GLN A 251 3.72 19.64 -7.67
C GLN A 251 2.20 19.78 -7.86
N LEU A 252 1.40 18.84 -7.35
CA LEU A 252 -0.06 19.04 -7.33
C LEU A 252 -0.47 20.11 -6.33
N ALA A 253 0.22 20.16 -5.17
CA ALA A 253 0.02 21.18 -4.18
C ALA A 253 0.43 22.56 -4.67
N HIS A 254 1.30 22.67 -5.67
CA HIS A 254 1.74 23.94 -6.26
C HIS A 254 1.72 23.88 -7.79
N LYS A 255 0.65 24.40 -8.39
CA LYS A 255 0.52 24.49 -9.85
C LYS A 255 0.81 25.92 -10.28
N GLU A 256 1.76 26.10 -11.19
CA GLU A 256 2.23 27.42 -11.67
C GLU A 256 2.72 28.35 -10.53
N GLY A 257 3.25 27.76 -9.45
CA GLY A 257 3.71 28.51 -8.27
C GLY A 257 2.58 28.95 -7.32
N VAL A 258 1.32 28.60 -7.61
CA VAL A 258 0.17 28.89 -6.75
C VAL A 258 -0.20 27.64 -5.96
N ALA A 259 -0.29 27.77 -4.64
CA ALA A 259 -0.68 26.68 -3.76
C ALA A 259 -2.12 26.22 -4.05
N LEU A 260 -2.41 24.94 -3.83
CA LEU A 260 -3.74 24.40 -4.05
C LEU A 260 -4.77 25.01 -3.10
N VAL A 261 -4.38 25.34 -1.88
CA VAL A 261 -5.22 26.13 -0.94
C VAL A 261 -5.69 27.43 -1.57
N GLU A 262 -4.80 28.18 -2.23
CA GLU A 262 -5.14 29.45 -2.89
C GLU A 262 -6.04 29.22 -4.11
N ARG A 263 -5.79 28.16 -4.88
CA ARG A 263 -6.62 27.75 -6.03
C ARG A 263 -8.04 27.32 -5.61
N LEU A 264 -8.20 26.82 -4.38
CA LEU A 264 -9.50 26.52 -3.77
C LEU A 264 -10.17 27.77 -3.15
N GLY A 265 -9.54 28.95 -3.24
CA GLY A 265 -10.05 30.22 -2.72
C GLY A 265 -9.60 30.55 -1.29
N GLY A 266 -8.50 29.96 -0.85
CA GLY A 266 -7.80 30.30 0.39
C GLY A 266 -8.28 29.54 1.62
N ASP A 267 -7.69 29.87 2.78
CA ASP A 267 -7.87 29.15 4.04
C ASP A 267 -9.33 29.09 4.53
N LEU A 268 -10.12 30.15 4.33
CA LEU A 268 -11.53 30.18 4.76
C LEU A 268 -12.40 29.17 3.99
N ASN A 269 -12.11 28.97 2.71
CA ASN A 269 -12.79 27.96 1.91
C ASN A 269 -12.37 26.56 2.36
N LEU A 270 -11.09 26.34 2.64
CA LEU A 270 -10.62 25.05 3.15
C LEU A 270 -11.25 24.71 4.51
N GLU A 271 -11.34 25.67 5.43
CA GLU A 271 -12.01 25.48 6.72
C GLU A 271 -13.49 25.10 6.52
N SER A 272 -14.19 25.81 5.63
CA SER A 272 -15.58 25.53 5.29
C SER A 272 -15.77 24.15 4.64
N VAL A 273 -14.82 23.72 3.80
CA VAL A 273 -14.79 22.37 3.22
C VAL A 273 -14.62 21.32 4.32
N VAL A 274 -13.71 21.52 5.26
CA VAL A 274 -13.47 20.57 6.37
C VAL A 274 -14.70 20.45 7.27
N GLU A 275 -15.32 21.56 7.64
CA GLU A 275 -16.54 21.56 8.46
C GLU A 275 -17.67 20.82 7.74
N SER A 276 -17.96 21.19 6.50
CA SER A 276 -19.03 20.59 5.69
C SER A 276 -18.79 19.10 5.41
N LEU A 277 -17.55 18.73 5.09
CA LEU A 277 -17.16 17.34 4.86
C LEU A 277 -17.32 16.50 6.12
N TYR A 278 -16.87 17.00 7.27
CA TYR A 278 -17.05 16.29 8.53
C TYR A 278 -18.53 16.07 8.85
N GLU A 279 -19.38 17.07 8.65
CA GLU A 279 -20.83 16.96 8.83
C GLU A 279 -21.44 15.90 7.90
N ARG A 280 -21.09 15.90 6.61
CA ARG A 280 -21.54 14.87 5.67
C ARG A 280 -21.08 13.47 6.06
N CYS A 281 -19.84 13.33 6.54
CA CYS A 281 -19.35 12.06 7.07
C CYS A 281 -20.12 11.58 8.32
N GLN A 282 -20.69 12.50 9.12
CA GLN A 282 -21.55 12.15 10.25
C GLN A 282 -22.96 11.71 9.83
N GLU A 283 -23.39 12.04 8.62
CA GLU A 283 -24.72 11.70 8.09
C GLU A 283 -24.69 10.43 7.22
N ASP A 284 -23.56 10.14 6.55
CA ASP A 284 -23.44 9.00 5.64
C ASP A 284 -23.34 7.67 6.41
N THR A 285 -24.36 6.81 6.26
CA THR A 285 -24.46 5.52 6.95
C THR A 285 -23.31 4.55 6.66
N ARG A 286 -22.54 4.75 5.58
CA ARG A 286 -21.39 3.90 5.23
C ARG A 286 -20.17 4.16 6.10
N ILE A 287 -20.04 5.37 6.65
CA ILE A 287 -18.85 5.80 7.40
C ILE A 287 -19.16 6.51 8.71
N LYS A 288 -20.44 6.82 9.00
CA LYS A 288 -20.91 7.51 10.20
C LYS A 288 -20.29 6.97 11.48
N TYR A 289 -20.12 5.65 11.59
CA TYR A 289 -19.51 4.99 12.73
C TYR A 289 -18.13 5.57 13.10
N PHE A 290 -17.31 5.94 12.11
CA PHE A 290 -15.98 6.51 12.32
C PHE A 290 -16.02 7.99 12.77
N PHE A 291 -17.09 8.71 12.47
CA PHE A 291 -17.23 10.17 12.70
C PHE A 291 -18.20 10.53 13.84
N ASP A 292 -19.00 9.57 14.30
CA ASP A 292 -19.88 9.73 15.46
C ASP A 292 -19.06 9.75 16.76
N LYS A 293 -18.61 10.95 17.13
CA LYS A 293 -17.76 11.21 18.29
C LYS A 293 -18.38 12.31 19.15
N GLY A 294 -18.11 12.26 20.45
CA GLY A 294 -18.50 13.35 21.36
C GLY A 294 -17.92 14.70 20.92
N LYS A 295 -18.64 15.80 21.23
CA LYS A 295 -18.37 17.17 20.74
C LYS A 295 -16.89 17.58 20.80
N SER A 296 -16.21 17.29 21.93
CA SER A 296 -14.79 17.62 22.10
C SER A 296 -13.87 16.86 21.13
N LYS A 297 -14.11 15.56 20.94
CA LYS A 297 -13.29 14.73 20.06
C LYS A 297 -13.59 15.05 18.59
N ALA A 298 -14.85 15.29 18.24
CA ALA A 298 -15.23 15.74 16.90
C ALA A 298 -14.52 17.06 16.54
N ARG A 299 -14.48 18.05 17.46
CA ARG A 299 -13.74 19.30 17.26
C ARG A 299 -12.25 19.06 17.01
N GLN A 300 -11.61 18.17 17.79
CA GLN A 300 -10.19 17.85 17.60
C GLN A 300 -9.91 17.18 16.24
N VAL A 301 -10.81 16.31 15.77
CA VAL A 301 -10.66 15.67 14.46
C VAL A 301 -10.78 16.70 13.34
N ARG A 302 -11.74 17.63 13.41
CA ARG A 302 -11.85 18.73 12.43
C ARG A 302 -10.58 19.58 12.34
N ILE A 303 -10.02 19.97 13.49
CA ILE A 303 -8.75 20.73 13.53
C ILE A 303 -7.62 19.93 12.86
N LYS A 304 -7.46 18.65 13.21
CA LYS A 304 -6.42 17.80 12.61
C LYS A 304 -6.63 17.55 11.12
N MET A 305 -7.88 17.44 10.69
CA MET A 305 -8.26 17.29 9.29
C MET A 305 -7.92 18.56 8.50
N TYR A 306 -8.21 19.74 9.04
CA TYR A 306 -7.78 21.01 8.46
C TYR A 306 -6.25 21.11 8.38
N GLN A 307 -5.53 20.78 9.46
CA GLN A 307 -4.05 20.78 9.46
C GLN A 307 -3.48 19.84 8.40
N LEU A 308 -4.06 18.65 8.25
CA LEU A 308 -3.66 17.68 7.25
C LEU A 308 -3.88 18.22 5.84
N LEU A 309 -5.09 18.67 5.53
CA LEU A 309 -5.42 19.15 4.19
C LEU A 309 -4.67 20.44 3.85
N SER A 310 -4.51 21.36 4.80
CA SER A 310 -3.70 22.57 4.61
C SER A 310 -2.27 22.19 4.25
N GLY A 311 -1.62 21.31 5.02
CA GLY A 311 -0.24 20.89 4.74
C GLY A 311 -0.10 20.16 3.40
N LEU A 312 -1.04 19.26 3.09
CA LEU A 312 -1.07 18.53 1.82
C LEU A 312 -1.33 19.44 0.61
N PHE A 313 -2.09 20.52 0.77
CA PHE A 313 -2.48 21.45 -0.31
C PHE A 313 -1.53 22.65 -0.44
N GLY A 314 -0.37 22.62 0.23
CA GLY A 314 0.64 23.69 0.16
C GLY A 314 0.33 24.92 1.03
N GLY A 315 -0.58 24.77 2.00
CA GLY A 315 -0.92 25.81 2.98
C GLY A 315 0.12 25.96 4.10
N PRO A 316 -0.02 27.02 4.93
CA PRO A 316 0.94 27.37 5.96
C PRO A 316 0.93 26.42 7.16
N VAL A 317 -0.18 25.70 7.37
CA VAL A 317 -0.37 24.84 8.53
C VAL A 317 0.01 23.41 8.17
N GLN A 318 0.95 22.84 8.93
CA GLN A 318 1.50 21.51 8.65
C GLN A 318 0.93 20.46 9.61
N TYR A 319 0.81 19.23 9.11
CA TYR A 319 0.47 18.04 9.89
C TYR A 319 1.55 16.99 9.69
N ASP A 320 2.00 16.37 10.78
CA ASP A 320 2.95 15.27 10.71
C ASP A 320 2.23 13.99 10.27
N THR A 321 2.37 13.65 8.98
CA THR A 321 1.75 12.50 8.32
C THR A 321 2.17 11.17 8.94
N ALA A 322 3.30 11.09 9.66
CA ALA A 322 3.70 9.90 10.40
C ALA A 322 2.66 9.50 11.47
N ASN A 323 1.80 10.43 11.90
CA ASN A 323 0.74 10.15 12.85
C ASN A 323 -0.54 9.58 12.22
N LEU A 324 -0.71 9.61 10.89
CA LEU A 324 -1.90 9.06 10.23
C LEU A 324 -2.02 7.56 10.48
N LYS A 325 -0.95 6.82 10.20
CA LYS A 325 -0.96 5.36 10.29
C LYS A 325 -1.23 4.88 11.71
N PRO A 326 -0.53 5.32 12.78
CA PRO A 326 -0.84 4.91 14.14
C PRO A 326 -2.27 5.29 14.59
N ALA A 327 -2.78 6.45 14.17
CA ALA A 327 -4.10 6.90 14.55
C ALA A 327 -5.23 6.05 13.94
N HIS A 328 -5.05 5.60 12.69
CA HIS A 328 -6.06 4.81 11.96
C HIS A 328 -5.80 3.30 12.02
N TYR A 329 -4.62 2.85 12.48
CA TYR A 329 -4.21 1.45 12.40
C TYR A 329 -5.25 0.51 13.01
N SER A 330 -5.78 0.81 14.20
CA SER A 330 -6.77 -0.06 14.88
C SER A 330 -8.19 0.13 14.37
N MET A 331 -8.42 1.05 13.43
CA MET A 331 -9.74 1.27 12.82
C MET A 331 -9.89 0.29 11.66
N ASN A 332 -11.05 -0.33 11.51
CA ASN A 332 -11.32 -1.27 10.41
C ASN A 332 -11.73 -0.54 9.12
N ILE A 333 -10.91 0.43 8.71
CA ILE A 333 -11.18 1.28 7.55
C ILE A 333 -10.70 0.54 6.29
N ARG A 334 -11.62 0.32 5.35
CA ARG A 334 -11.39 -0.32 4.04
C ARG A 334 -11.34 0.73 2.94
N ASP A 335 -10.88 0.34 1.75
CA ASP A 335 -10.91 1.20 0.57
C ASP A 335 -12.32 1.74 0.29
N TYR A 336 -13.35 0.91 0.42
CA TYR A 336 -14.75 1.33 0.32
C TYR A 336 -15.12 2.50 1.25
N HIS A 337 -14.66 2.48 2.51
CA HIS A 337 -14.91 3.56 3.46
C HIS A 337 -14.13 4.83 3.07
N PHE A 338 -12.89 4.68 2.62
CA PHE A 338 -12.05 5.79 2.19
C PHE A 338 -12.56 6.43 0.89
N ASP A 339 -13.01 5.63 -0.08
CA ASP A 339 -13.64 6.07 -1.32
C ASP A 339 -14.90 6.88 -1.04
N THR A 340 -15.67 6.48 -0.02
CA THR A 340 -16.83 7.25 0.44
C THR A 340 -16.43 8.65 0.93
N VAL A 341 -15.31 8.77 1.66
CA VAL A 341 -14.81 10.10 2.09
C VAL A 341 -14.40 10.95 0.90
N LEU A 342 -13.71 10.38 -0.10
CA LEU A 342 -13.34 11.10 -1.33
C LEU A 342 -14.57 11.54 -2.13
N GLN A 343 -15.58 10.67 -2.24
CA GLN A 343 -16.85 10.99 -2.89
C GLN A 343 -17.53 12.19 -2.19
N LEU A 344 -17.66 12.16 -0.87
CA LEU A 344 -18.26 13.26 -0.11
C LEU A 344 -17.44 14.55 -0.21
N ALA A 345 -16.11 14.44 -0.26
CA ALA A 345 -15.23 15.60 -0.46
C ALA A 345 -15.48 16.25 -1.83
N GLN A 346 -15.63 15.45 -2.88
CA GLN A 346 -15.98 15.93 -4.22
C GLN A 346 -17.35 16.63 -4.22
N GLU A 347 -18.36 16.01 -3.61
CA GLU A 347 -19.71 16.58 -3.52
C GLU A 347 -19.73 17.91 -2.75
N VAL A 348 -19.02 17.99 -1.62
CA VAL A 348 -18.91 19.21 -0.81
C VAL A 348 -18.23 20.33 -1.60
N MET A 349 -17.04 20.07 -2.15
CA MET A 349 -16.31 21.09 -2.91
C MET A 349 -17.07 21.52 -4.18
N GLY A 350 -17.78 20.59 -4.83
CA GLY A 350 -18.64 20.89 -5.98
C GLY A 350 -19.85 21.76 -5.60
N SER A 351 -20.50 21.49 -4.46
CA SER A 351 -21.63 22.29 -3.97
C SER A 351 -21.25 23.72 -3.61
N MET A 352 -19.98 23.93 -3.23
CA MET A 352 -19.39 25.24 -2.93
C MET A 352 -18.93 25.99 -4.19
N SER A 353 -19.12 25.40 -5.39
CA SER A 353 -18.70 25.98 -6.68
C SER A 353 -17.21 26.33 -6.74
N LEU A 354 -16.36 25.50 -6.12
CA LEU A 354 -14.91 25.66 -6.21
C LEU A 354 -14.39 25.31 -7.61
N ASN A 355 -13.16 25.72 -7.91
CA ASN A 355 -12.53 25.47 -9.21
C ASN A 355 -12.39 23.96 -9.49
N GLY A 356 -12.96 23.47 -10.59
CA GLY A 356 -12.98 22.03 -10.94
C GLY A 356 -11.59 21.38 -11.02
N ASP A 357 -10.63 22.03 -11.68
CA ASP A 357 -9.26 21.52 -11.76
C ASP A 357 -8.59 21.45 -10.38
N ALA A 358 -8.90 22.39 -9.49
CA ALA A 358 -8.42 22.36 -8.11
C ALA A 358 -9.08 21.24 -7.28
N ILE A 359 -10.36 20.94 -7.53
CA ILE A 359 -11.05 19.80 -6.90
C ILE A 359 -10.39 18.48 -7.31
N ASP A 360 -10.13 18.29 -8.60
CA ASP A 360 -9.50 17.07 -9.11
C ASP A 360 -8.09 16.88 -8.55
N ASP A 361 -7.31 17.95 -8.43
CA ASP A 361 -5.98 17.91 -7.79
C ASP A 361 -6.10 17.61 -6.29
N ALA A 362 -7.08 18.20 -5.59
CA ALA A 362 -7.33 17.97 -4.16
C ALA A 362 -7.67 16.50 -3.88
N LEU A 363 -8.58 15.91 -4.65
CA LEU A 363 -8.95 14.50 -4.50
C LEU A 363 -7.77 13.56 -4.78
N GLN A 364 -6.92 13.91 -5.77
CA GLN A 364 -5.71 13.14 -6.06
C GLN A 364 -4.71 13.19 -4.91
N ILE A 365 -4.46 14.37 -4.33
CA ILE A 365 -3.57 14.52 -3.17
C ILE A 365 -4.15 13.79 -1.94
N MET A 366 -5.45 13.95 -1.67
CA MET A 366 -6.12 13.24 -0.58
C MET A 366 -5.99 11.73 -0.75
N ASN A 367 -6.06 11.21 -1.98
CA ASN A 367 -5.87 9.79 -2.26
C ASN A 367 -4.47 9.26 -1.94
N MET A 368 -3.45 10.13 -1.86
CA MET A 368 -2.07 9.72 -1.54
C MET A 368 -1.92 9.19 -0.11
N VAL A 369 -2.74 9.67 0.84
CA VAL A 369 -2.70 9.19 2.24
C VAL A 369 -3.54 7.92 2.47
N ARG A 370 -4.15 7.36 1.42
CA ARG A 370 -4.94 6.13 1.49
C ARG A 370 -4.17 5.00 2.17
N PRO A 371 -2.91 4.67 1.80
CA PRO A 371 -2.20 3.56 2.41
C PRO A 371 -2.06 3.78 3.93
N ASP A 372 -1.77 4.98 4.39
CA ASP A 372 -1.62 5.26 5.82
C ASP A 372 -2.93 5.03 6.60
N ILE A 373 -4.08 5.23 5.97
CA ILE A 373 -5.39 5.10 6.61
C ILE A 373 -5.93 3.66 6.51
N THR A 374 -5.76 2.99 5.37
CA THR A 374 -6.34 1.65 5.14
C THR A 374 -5.42 0.49 5.54
N THR A 375 -4.10 0.72 5.71
CA THR A 375 -3.11 -0.34 6.03
C THR A 375 -3.53 -1.19 7.23
N GLY A 376 -4.14 -0.60 8.25
CA GLY A 376 -4.57 -1.32 9.45
C GLY A 376 -5.49 -2.51 9.14
N CYS A 377 -6.48 -2.30 8.28
CA CYS A 377 -7.39 -3.35 7.83
C CYS A 377 -6.63 -4.40 7.00
N SER A 378 -5.89 -3.97 5.98
CA SER A 378 -5.18 -4.88 5.06
C SER A 378 -4.21 -5.80 5.80
N VAL A 379 -3.47 -5.26 6.79
CA VAL A 379 -2.54 -6.05 7.60
C VAL A 379 -3.27 -7.05 8.50
N ARG A 380 -4.35 -6.64 9.17
CA ARG A 380 -5.13 -7.57 10.02
C ARG A 380 -5.77 -8.70 9.20
N THR A 381 -6.33 -8.39 8.03
CA THR A 381 -6.89 -9.40 7.13
C THR A 381 -5.84 -10.40 6.68
N GLU A 382 -4.65 -9.93 6.29
CA GLU A 382 -3.55 -10.82 5.88
C GLU A 382 -3.01 -11.65 7.04
N LEU A 383 -2.89 -11.07 8.25
CA LEU A 383 -2.50 -11.81 9.45
C LEU A 383 -3.52 -12.90 9.78
N ALA A 384 -4.82 -12.59 9.75
CA ALA A 384 -5.88 -13.57 9.97
C ALA A 384 -5.83 -14.71 8.95
N ARG A 385 -5.61 -14.40 7.67
CA ARG A 385 -5.44 -15.39 6.61
C ARG A 385 -4.24 -16.29 6.87
N ARG A 386 -3.09 -15.73 7.29
CA ARG A 386 -1.89 -16.50 7.63
C ARG A 386 -2.10 -17.40 8.84
N GLN A 387 -2.77 -16.91 9.89
CA GLN A 387 -3.05 -17.71 11.08
C GLN A 387 -3.94 -18.93 10.74
N GLY A 388 -4.96 -18.75 9.91
CA GLY A 388 -5.79 -19.86 9.42
C GLY A 388 -5.03 -20.89 8.58
N GLN A 389 -4.01 -20.45 7.81
CA GLN A 389 -3.15 -21.37 7.04
C GLN A 389 -2.16 -22.14 7.92
N VAL A 390 -1.64 -21.51 8.98
CA VAL A 390 -0.61 -22.10 9.86
C VAL A 390 -1.21 -23.04 10.89
N HIS A 391 -2.32 -22.65 11.52
CA HIS A 391 -2.90 -23.38 12.64
C HIS A 391 -4.08 -24.29 12.27
N GLY A 392 -4.54 -24.24 11.02
CA GLY A 392 -5.70 -24.99 10.57
C GLY A 392 -7.02 -24.23 10.76
N HIS A 393 -8.08 -24.75 10.15
CA HIS A 393 -9.39 -24.10 10.14
C HIS A 393 -10.03 -23.98 11.54
N ASP A 394 -9.73 -24.90 12.46
CA ASP A 394 -10.29 -25.00 13.82
C ASP A 394 -9.57 -24.15 14.87
N PHE A 395 -8.54 -23.40 14.48
CA PHE A 395 -7.74 -22.59 15.40
C PHE A 395 -8.56 -21.57 16.19
N LEU A 396 -9.47 -20.83 15.53
CA LEU A 396 -10.27 -19.80 16.20
C LEU A 396 -11.26 -20.44 17.18
N PHE A 397 -11.93 -21.51 16.76
CA PHE A 397 -12.79 -22.32 17.62
C PHE A 397 -12.05 -22.82 18.85
N SER A 398 -10.87 -23.42 18.67
CA SER A 398 -10.05 -23.93 19.78
C SER A 398 -9.57 -22.79 20.70
N SER A 399 -9.15 -21.66 20.12
CA SER A 399 -8.65 -20.51 20.88
C SER A 399 -9.72 -19.83 21.73
N LEU A 400 -10.99 -19.93 21.32
CA LEU A 400 -12.13 -19.45 22.10
C LEU A 400 -12.51 -20.38 23.24
N GLY A 401 -11.97 -21.60 23.31
CA GLY A 401 -12.36 -22.62 24.29
C GLY A 401 -13.36 -23.64 23.75
N GLY A 402 -13.45 -23.80 22.43
CA GLY A 402 -14.35 -24.75 21.79
C GLY A 402 -15.82 -24.35 21.91
N ALA A 403 -16.72 -25.32 22.00
CA ALA A 403 -18.17 -25.10 21.98
C ALA A 403 -18.64 -24.23 23.17
N GLU A 404 -18.18 -24.53 24.38
CA GLU A 404 -18.50 -23.74 25.57
C GLU A 404 -17.99 -22.29 25.45
N GLY A 405 -16.82 -22.13 24.84
CA GLY A 405 -16.22 -20.82 24.56
C GLY A 405 -17.05 -19.96 23.60
N VAL A 406 -17.48 -20.55 22.48
CA VAL A 406 -18.34 -19.86 21.50
C VAL A 406 -19.71 -19.54 22.12
N GLU A 407 -20.28 -20.45 22.89
CA GLU A 407 -21.54 -20.21 23.61
C GLU A 407 -21.40 -19.05 24.60
N GLY A 408 -20.35 -19.07 25.43
CA GLY A 408 -20.04 -17.97 26.36
C GLY A 408 -19.86 -16.62 25.65
N PHE A 409 -19.14 -16.60 24.54
CA PHE A 409 -19.00 -15.42 23.68
C PHE A 409 -20.36 -14.90 23.19
N VAL A 410 -21.22 -15.76 22.64
CA VAL A 410 -22.54 -15.35 22.15
C VAL A 410 -23.42 -14.83 23.29
N HIS A 411 -23.40 -15.48 24.45
CA HIS A 411 -24.13 -15.01 25.61
C HIS A 411 -23.70 -13.59 26.00
N ARG A 412 -22.38 -13.37 26.11
CA ARG A 412 -21.86 -12.05 26.45
C ARG A 412 -22.13 -11.01 25.37
N LEU A 413 -22.05 -11.38 24.10
CA LEU A 413 -22.36 -10.51 22.97
C LEU A 413 -23.78 -9.95 23.04
N PHE A 414 -24.76 -10.80 23.34
CA PHE A 414 -26.14 -10.35 23.51
C PHE A 414 -26.33 -9.38 24.69
N GLU A 415 -25.59 -9.56 25.78
CA GLU A 415 -25.62 -8.63 26.92
C GLU A 415 -25.05 -7.27 26.53
N VAL A 416 -23.91 -7.26 25.81
CA VAL A 416 -23.28 -6.02 25.33
C VAL A 416 -24.19 -5.29 24.34
N ILE A 417 -24.74 -6.01 23.36
CA ILE A 417 -25.69 -5.46 22.36
C ILE A 417 -26.94 -4.90 23.04
N GLY A 418 -27.46 -5.57 24.07
CA GLY A 418 -28.63 -5.10 24.83
C GLY A 418 -28.40 -3.77 25.55
N LEU A 419 -27.14 -3.38 25.77
CA LEU A 419 -26.77 -2.08 26.35
C LEU A 419 -26.47 -1.02 25.27
N ASP A 420 -26.19 -1.44 24.03
CA ASP A 420 -25.91 -0.53 22.92
C ASP A 420 -27.20 -0.09 22.21
N ARG A 421 -27.67 1.11 22.56
CA ARG A 421 -28.85 1.73 21.97
C ARG A 421 -28.78 1.90 20.44
N ARG A 422 -27.59 1.81 19.82
CA ARG A 422 -27.42 1.90 18.36
C ARG A 422 -27.95 0.66 17.64
N VAL A 423 -27.91 -0.50 18.29
CA VAL A 423 -28.23 -1.81 17.68
C VAL A 423 -29.24 -2.64 18.48
N SER A 424 -29.46 -2.33 19.77
CA SER A 424 -30.32 -3.12 20.67
C SER A 424 -31.72 -3.38 20.10
N MET A 425 -32.28 -2.42 19.36
CA MET A 425 -33.59 -2.53 18.72
C MET A 425 -33.76 -3.74 17.79
N PHE A 426 -32.67 -4.26 17.22
CA PHE A 426 -32.70 -5.47 16.38
C PHE A 426 -32.73 -6.78 17.22
N PHE A 427 -32.47 -6.70 18.52
CA PHE A 427 -32.27 -7.84 19.42
C PHE A 427 -33.29 -7.94 20.57
N ASP A 428 -34.21 -6.99 20.67
CA ASP A 428 -35.13 -6.89 21.82
C ASP A 428 -36.28 -7.93 21.83
N SER A 429 -36.57 -8.60 20.71
CA SER A 429 -37.69 -9.54 20.65
C SER A 429 -37.38 -10.89 21.30
N GLU A 430 -38.38 -11.50 21.95
CA GLU A 430 -38.27 -12.87 22.50
C GLU A 430 -37.89 -13.90 21.43
N LYS A 431 -38.30 -13.69 20.17
CA LYS A 431 -37.91 -14.53 19.04
C LYS A 431 -36.41 -14.46 18.78
N VAL A 432 -35.81 -13.27 18.82
CA VAL A 432 -34.37 -13.09 18.61
C VAL A 432 -33.57 -13.64 19.79
N LYS A 433 -34.07 -13.51 21.03
CA LYS A 433 -33.46 -14.16 22.20
C LYS A 433 -33.48 -15.70 22.09
N ALA A 434 -34.54 -16.27 21.51
CA ALA A 434 -34.63 -17.70 21.24
C ALA A 434 -33.73 -18.18 20.10
N MET A 435 -33.16 -17.29 19.28
CA MET A 435 -32.23 -17.61 18.19
C MET A 435 -30.77 -17.75 18.63
N LYS A 436 -30.45 -17.53 19.92
CA LYS A 436 -29.09 -17.71 20.46
C LYS A 436 -28.45 -19.05 20.09
N PRO A 437 -29.13 -20.21 20.24
CA PRO A 437 -28.54 -21.50 19.87
C PRO A 437 -28.16 -21.56 18.39
N SER A 438 -29.02 -21.06 17.50
CA SER A 438 -28.72 -21.02 16.06
C SER A 438 -27.56 -20.08 15.72
N LEU A 439 -27.37 -18.98 16.46
CA LEU A 439 -26.20 -18.13 16.29
C LEU A 439 -24.93 -18.82 16.79
N VAL A 440 -25.00 -19.55 17.91
CA VAL A 440 -23.89 -20.39 18.40
C VAL A 440 -23.48 -21.42 17.35
N ASP A 441 -24.45 -22.11 16.75
CA ASP A 441 -24.18 -23.07 15.67
C ASP A 441 -23.52 -22.39 14.46
N TYR A 442 -24.04 -21.23 14.05
CA TYR A 442 -23.50 -20.48 12.92
C TYR A 442 -22.06 -20.02 13.17
N LEU A 443 -21.81 -19.43 14.34
CA LEU A 443 -20.47 -18.94 14.69
C LEU A 443 -19.49 -20.07 14.95
N THR A 444 -19.96 -21.21 15.48
CA THR A 444 -19.14 -22.42 15.58
C THR A 444 -18.65 -22.83 14.19
N MET A 445 -19.53 -22.89 13.18
CA MET A 445 -19.13 -23.19 11.81
C MET A 445 -18.17 -22.13 11.23
N VAL A 446 -18.49 -20.84 11.37
CA VAL A 446 -17.67 -19.73 10.82
C VAL A 446 -16.26 -19.69 11.42
N LEU A 447 -16.12 -20.05 12.69
CA LEU A 447 -14.85 -20.06 13.42
C LEU A 447 -14.11 -21.41 13.32
N GLY A 448 -14.63 -22.33 12.50
CA GLY A 448 -13.99 -23.60 12.14
C GLY A 448 -14.22 -24.76 13.10
N GLY A 449 -15.26 -24.68 13.94
CA GLY A 449 -15.70 -25.78 14.76
C GLY A 449 -16.28 -26.94 13.93
N PRO A 450 -16.44 -28.13 14.54
CA PRO A 450 -16.84 -29.36 13.84
C PRO A 450 -18.32 -29.38 13.44
N ALA A 451 -19.15 -28.50 14.01
CA ALA A 451 -20.57 -28.44 13.75
C ALA A 451 -20.87 -27.63 12.48
N GLY A 452 -21.68 -28.18 11.59
CA GLY A 452 -22.22 -27.45 10.44
C GLY A 452 -23.48 -26.66 10.81
N TYR A 453 -23.73 -25.56 10.11
CA TYR A 453 -24.95 -24.79 10.26
C TYR A 453 -26.06 -25.29 9.33
N ALA A 454 -27.18 -25.75 9.90
CA ALA A 454 -28.35 -26.23 9.16
C ALA A 454 -29.51 -25.22 9.10
N GLY A 455 -29.30 -23.99 9.58
CA GLY A 455 -30.33 -22.95 9.61
C GLY A 455 -30.51 -22.25 8.26
N ARG A 456 -31.36 -21.21 8.26
CA ARG A 456 -31.64 -20.41 7.06
C ARG A 456 -30.42 -19.57 6.65
N PRO A 457 -30.21 -19.31 5.35
CA PRO A 457 -29.16 -18.40 4.89
C PRO A 457 -29.23 -17.03 5.58
N LEU A 458 -28.08 -16.41 5.84
CA LEU A 458 -28.01 -15.09 6.49
C LEU A 458 -28.73 -14.04 5.66
N GLU A 459 -28.62 -14.14 4.34
CA GLU A 459 -29.24 -13.27 3.35
C GLU A 459 -30.76 -13.22 3.55
N ASP A 460 -31.39 -14.38 3.70
CA ASP A 460 -32.84 -14.51 3.85
C ASP A 460 -33.33 -14.03 5.22
N ILE A 461 -32.51 -14.24 6.27
CA ILE A 461 -32.82 -13.80 7.63
C ILE A 461 -32.80 -12.26 7.71
N HIS A 462 -31.82 -11.62 7.05
CA HIS A 462 -31.60 -10.18 7.14
C HIS A 462 -32.28 -9.39 6.02
N ALA A 463 -32.87 -10.04 5.01
CA ALA A 463 -33.51 -9.39 3.86
C ALA A 463 -34.57 -8.33 4.24
N PHE A 464 -35.31 -8.55 5.33
CA PHE A 464 -36.38 -7.65 5.76
C PHE A 464 -35.95 -6.68 6.88
N LEU A 465 -34.66 -6.70 7.24
CA LEU A 465 -34.10 -5.83 8.27
C LEU A 465 -33.42 -4.66 7.58
N SER A 466 -33.77 -3.43 7.97
CA SER A 466 -33.13 -2.21 7.46
C SER A 466 -31.74 -1.96 8.06
N ILE A 467 -30.90 -3.00 8.05
CA ILE A 467 -29.52 -2.97 8.55
C ILE A 467 -28.63 -2.38 7.44
N ASN A 468 -27.68 -1.55 7.84
CA ASN A 468 -26.70 -0.91 6.97
C ASN A 468 -25.30 -1.03 7.60
N ASP A 469 -24.28 -0.50 6.93
CA ASP A 469 -22.90 -0.56 7.40
C ASP A 469 -22.70 0.00 8.81
N PHE A 470 -23.34 1.13 9.16
CA PHE A 470 -23.27 1.70 10.50
C PHE A 470 -23.69 0.70 11.59
N PHE A 471 -24.81 0.01 11.39
CA PHE A 471 -25.29 -0.99 12.36
C PHE A 471 -24.36 -2.21 12.43
N PHE A 472 -23.83 -2.66 11.29
CA PHE A 472 -22.89 -3.79 11.27
C PHE A 472 -21.55 -3.44 11.93
N ASP A 473 -21.04 -2.22 11.76
CA ASP A 473 -19.84 -1.74 12.45
C ASP A 473 -20.05 -1.62 13.96
N CYS A 474 -21.24 -1.19 14.40
CA CYS A 474 -21.61 -1.22 15.82
C CYS A 474 -21.63 -2.66 16.37
N PHE A 475 -22.16 -3.60 15.60
CA PHE A 475 -22.12 -5.02 15.95
C PHE A 475 -20.69 -5.56 16.11
N LEU A 476 -19.77 -5.21 15.21
CA LEU A 476 -18.35 -5.62 15.31
C LEU A 476 -17.65 -5.00 16.53
N ASP A 477 -18.00 -3.76 16.89
CA ASP A 477 -17.53 -3.10 18.11
C ASP A 477 -18.00 -3.83 19.37
N ASP A 478 -19.27 -4.24 19.40
CA ASP A 478 -19.82 -5.01 20.52
C ASP A 478 -19.27 -6.43 20.59
N ALA A 479 -19.04 -7.08 19.43
CA ALA A 479 -18.30 -8.34 19.35
C ALA A 479 -16.89 -8.21 19.92
N GLN A 480 -16.17 -7.14 19.61
CA GLN A 480 -14.84 -6.90 20.16
C GLN A 480 -14.87 -6.76 21.69
N LYS A 481 -15.85 -6.03 22.25
CA LYS A 481 -16.01 -5.88 23.70
C LYS A 481 -16.34 -7.23 24.35
N ALA A 482 -17.28 -7.98 23.77
CA ALA A 482 -17.67 -9.27 24.30
C ALA A 482 -16.52 -10.29 24.30
N LEU A 483 -15.68 -10.31 23.24
CA LEU A 483 -14.48 -11.15 23.19
C LEU A 483 -13.48 -10.82 24.30
N ARG A 484 -13.29 -9.53 24.61
CA ARG A 484 -12.45 -9.11 25.74
C ARG A 484 -13.04 -9.53 27.08
N ASP A 485 -14.34 -9.38 27.25
CA ASP A 485 -15.04 -9.71 28.50
C ASP A 485 -15.01 -11.21 28.82
N VAL A 486 -14.99 -12.08 27.81
CA VAL A 486 -14.83 -13.54 27.99
C VAL A 486 -13.37 -13.98 28.17
N GLY A 487 -12.44 -13.04 28.33
CA GLY A 487 -11.04 -13.31 28.67
C GLY A 487 -10.14 -13.64 27.48
N LEU A 488 -10.55 -13.34 26.25
CA LEU A 488 -9.70 -13.49 25.08
C LEU A 488 -8.70 -12.33 25.00
N ASP A 489 -7.57 -12.43 25.70
CA ASP A 489 -6.63 -11.30 25.84
C ASP A 489 -5.70 -11.09 24.64
N ALA A 490 -5.55 -12.11 23.80
CA ALA A 490 -4.70 -12.05 22.62
C ALA A 490 -5.33 -11.15 21.55
N ALA A 491 -4.84 -9.91 21.44
CA ALA A 491 -5.33 -8.92 20.48
C ALA A 491 -5.33 -9.45 19.03
N GLU A 492 -4.34 -10.27 18.65
CA GLU A 492 -4.26 -10.90 17.33
C GLU A 492 -5.40 -11.91 17.11
N THR A 493 -5.77 -12.69 18.12
CA THR A 493 -6.88 -13.65 18.04
C THR A 493 -8.22 -12.94 17.94
N ILE A 494 -8.44 -11.88 18.74
CA ILE A 494 -9.62 -11.02 18.60
C ILE A 494 -9.73 -10.49 17.17
N ASP A 495 -8.64 -9.94 16.63
CA ASP A 495 -8.61 -9.40 15.27
C ASP A 495 -8.99 -10.47 14.23
N CYS A 496 -8.50 -11.70 14.37
CA CYS A 496 -8.87 -12.81 13.50
C CYS A 496 -10.37 -13.17 13.59
N VAL A 497 -10.94 -13.18 14.79
CA VAL A 497 -12.39 -13.41 14.96
C VAL A 497 -13.18 -12.29 14.29
N LEU A 498 -12.83 -11.03 14.52
CA LEU A 498 -13.50 -9.88 13.92
C LEU A 498 -13.42 -9.88 12.39
N VAL A 499 -12.28 -10.26 11.82
CA VAL A 499 -12.11 -10.44 10.37
C VAL A 499 -13.05 -11.54 9.85
N SER A 500 -13.14 -12.69 10.53
CA SER A 500 -14.07 -13.77 10.16
C SER A 500 -15.54 -13.37 10.22
N LEU A 501 -15.92 -12.52 11.19
CA LEU A 501 -17.25 -11.94 11.28
C LEU A 501 -17.51 -10.92 10.17
N ASP A 502 -16.54 -10.05 9.88
CA ASP A 502 -16.65 -9.03 8.82
C ASP A 502 -16.74 -9.66 7.42
N PHE A 503 -16.16 -10.85 7.20
CA PHE A 503 -16.39 -11.64 5.98
C PHE A 503 -17.86 -12.06 5.76
N GLN A 504 -18.70 -12.03 6.80
CA GLN A 504 -20.13 -12.29 6.65
C GLN A 504 -20.94 -11.04 6.26
N ARG A 505 -20.32 -9.86 6.26
CA ARG A 505 -21.00 -8.59 5.94
C ARG A 505 -21.76 -8.62 4.62
N PRO A 506 -21.21 -9.12 3.49
CA PRO A 506 -21.95 -9.12 2.23
C PRO A 506 -23.24 -9.95 2.29
N LYS A 507 -23.28 -10.98 3.14
CA LYS A 507 -24.48 -11.81 3.34
C LYS A 507 -25.54 -11.09 4.17
N VAL A 508 -25.10 -10.42 5.24
CA VAL A 508 -26.00 -9.67 6.14
C VAL A 508 -26.55 -8.40 5.49
N LEU A 509 -25.73 -7.70 4.69
CA LEU A 509 -26.07 -6.41 4.06
C LEU A 509 -26.48 -6.54 2.59
N LYS A 510 -26.72 -7.77 2.10
CA LYS A 510 -27.05 -8.03 0.69
C LYS A 510 -28.15 -7.10 0.16
N HIS A 511 -29.29 -7.05 0.86
CA HIS A 511 -30.42 -6.26 0.42
C HIS A 511 -30.12 -4.75 0.40
N PHE A 512 -29.44 -4.24 1.43
CA PHE A 512 -28.99 -2.84 1.49
C PHE A 512 -28.10 -2.44 0.32
N TYR A 513 -27.20 -3.34 -0.11
CA TYR A 513 -26.35 -3.11 -1.27
C TYR A 513 -27.10 -3.20 -2.60
N GLU A 514 -27.99 -4.19 -2.75
CA GLU A 514 -28.82 -4.37 -3.95
C GLU A 514 -29.75 -3.16 -4.22
N GLU A 515 -30.42 -2.63 -3.18
CA GLU A 515 -31.28 -1.45 -3.30
C GLU A 515 -30.52 -0.20 -3.81
N ARG A 516 -29.20 -0.15 -3.59
CA ARG A 516 -28.34 0.98 -3.95
C ARG A 516 -27.48 0.71 -5.19
N GLY A 517 -27.71 -0.41 -5.88
CA GLY A 517 -26.99 -0.75 -7.12
C GLY A 517 -25.53 -1.18 -6.91
N PHE A 518 -25.13 -1.52 -5.68
CA PHE A 518 -23.80 -2.08 -5.41
C PHE A 518 -23.82 -3.60 -5.66
N VAL A 519 -22.99 -4.06 -6.59
CA VAL A 519 -22.77 -5.49 -6.86
C VAL A 519 -21.45 -5.89 -6.22
N TYR A 520 -21.50 -6.73 -5.18
CA TYR A 520 -20.30 -7.42 -4.69
C TYR A 520 -19.97 -8.58 -5.64
N ALA A 521 -18.71 -8.64 -6.09
CA ALA A 521 -18.14 -9.78 -6.80
C ALA A 521 -17.57 -10.80 -5.81
#